data_AF-A0A7Y3U024-F1
#
_entry.id   AF-A0A7Y3U024-F1
#
_cell.length_a   1.000
_cell.length_b   1.000
_cell.length_c   1.000
_cell.angle_alpha   90.00
_cell.angle_beta   90.00
_cell.angle_gamma   90.00
#
_symmetry.space_group_name_H-M   'P 1'
#
loop_
_entity.id
_entity.type
_entity.pdbx_description
1 polymer ?
#
loop_
_entity_poly.entity_id
_entity_poly.type
_entity_poly.pdbx_seq_one_letter_code
_entity_poly.pdbx_strand_id
1 'polypeptide(L)'
;MTYWWQNEQKPYPSKATLAKSIGVTSGTIQKRIRAMEAGGLIKRIQRRRENNRSDTNEYDLSPLRDALVPHAEEELRERKKKHTERQKRKTTVNKPSTT
;
A
#
# COMPACT_ATOMS: atom_id res chain seq x y z
N MET A 1 15.08 -0.98 -10.45
CA MET A 1 14.11 -0.78 -9.36
C MET A 1 12.73 -0.94 -9.96
N THR A 2 11.99 -2.00 -9.63
CA THR A 2 10.61 -2.22 -10.14
C THR A 2 9.64 -1.63 -9.12
N TYR A 3 8.90 -0.60 -9.50
CA TYR A 3 8.00 0.11 -8.60
C TYR A 3 6.64 -0.58 -8.54
N TRP A 4 6.21 -1.03 -7.36
CA TRP A 4 4.97 -1.79 -7.14
C TRP A 4 3.67 -1.01 -7.41
N TRP A 5 3.76 0.30 -7.68
CA TRP A 5 2.64 1.17 -8.05
C TRP A 5 2.48 1.38 -9.56
N GLN A 6 3.41 0.90 -10.40
CA GLN A 6 3.27 0.94 -11.84
C GLN A 6 2.48 -0.28 -12.32
N ASN A 7 1.34 -0.02 -12.94
CA ASN A 7 0.34 -1.02 -13.36
C ASN A 7 0.88 -2.03 -14.39
N GLU A 8 1.98 -1.71 -15.07
CA GLU A 8 2.55 -2.51 -16.16
C GLU A 8 3.44 -3.66 -15.69
N GLN A 9 3.97 -3.63 -14.46
CA GLN A 9 4.87 -4.67 -13.95
C GLN A 9 4.48 -5.07 -12.53
N LYS A 10 3.50 -5.98 -12.42
CA LYS A 10 3.12 -6.54 -11.12
C LYS A 10 4.30 -7.29 -10.51
N PRO A 11 4.58 -7.13 -9.20
CA PRO A 11 5.72 -7.76 -8.56
C PRO A 11 5.52 -9.28 -8.48
N TYR A 12 6.53 -10.02 -8.93
CA TYR A 12 6.62 -11.49 -8.86
C TYR A 12 7.72 -11.99 -7.91
N PRO A 13 7.88 -11.46 -6.67
CA PRO A 13 8.87 -11.98 -5.75
C PRO A 13 8.49 -13.40 -5.32
N SER A 14 9.49 -14.28 -5.29
CA SER A 14 9.28 -15.62 -4.75
C SER A 14 8.93 -15.55 -3.26
N LYS A 15 8.18 -16.53 -2.76
CA LYS A 15 7.88 -16.64 -1.32
C LYS A 15 9.15 -16.68 -0.46
N ALA A 16 10.22 -17.27 -0.99
CA ALA A 16 11.53 -17.33 -0.32
C ALA A 16 12.20 -15.95 -0.26
N THR A 17 12.09 -15.15 -1.32
CA THR A 17 12.60 -13.78 -1.36
C THR A 17 11.89 -12.89 -0.34
N LEU A 18 10.55 -12.98 -0.28
CA LEU A 18 9.74 -12.25 0.72
C LEU A 18 10.07 -12.68 2.16
N ALA A 19 10.27 -13.98 2.37
CA ALA A 19 10.68 -14.53 3.65
C ALA A 19 12.03 -13.96 4.10
N LYS A 20 13.02 -13.94 3.20
CA LYS A 20 14.35 -13.38 3.47
C LYS A 20 14.31 -11.87 3.75
N SER A 21 13.52 -11.11 2.99
CA SER A 21 13.43 -9.65 3.19
C SER A 21 12.77 -9.25 4.52
N ILE A 22 11.82 -10.06 5.00
CA ILE A 22 11.09 -9.79 6.26
C ILE A 22 11.74 -10.49 7.45
N GLY A 23 12.66 -11.43 7.23
CA GLY A 23 13.30 -12.21 8.29
C GLY A 23 12.39 -13.27 8.92
N VAL A 24 11.45 -13.82 8.14
CA VAL A 24 10.50 -14.85 8.60
C VAL A 24 10.59 -16.10 7.74
N THR A 25 10.00 -17.21 8.19
CA THR A 25 9.95 -18.44 7.39
C THR A 25 8.97 -18.32 6.21
N SER A 26 9.24 -19.07 5.14
CA SER A 26 8.37 -19.13 3.96
C SER A 26 6.94 -19.62 4.29
N GLY A 27 6.80 -20.50 5.29
CA GLY A 27 5.50 -20.93 5.81
C GLY A 27 4.69 -19.80 6.45
N THR A 28 5.35 -18.91 7.20
CA THR A 28 4.70 -17.72 7.78
C THR A 28 4.22 -16.76 6.69
N ILE A 29 5.02 -16.55 5.65
CA ILE A 29 4.60 -15.77 4.47
C ILE A 29 3.36 -16.39 3.82
N GLN A 30 3.32 -17.71 3.64
CA GLN A 30 2.13 -18.38 3.08
C GLN A 30 0.88 -18.17 3.93
N LYS A 31 0.98 -18.31 5.26
CA LYS A 31 -0.13 -18.07 6.18
C LYS A 31 -0.63 -16.63 6.10
N ARG A 32 0.29 -15.66 6.08
CA ARG A 32 -0.03 -14.23 5.96
C ARG A 32 -0.68 -13.89 4.62
N ILE A 33 -0.16 -14.42 3.52
CA ILE A 33 -0.76 -14.23 2.19
C ILE A 33 -2.18 -14.79 2.17
N ARG A 34 -2.42 -15.99 2.72
CA ARG A 34 -3.78 -16.55 2.82
C ARG A 34 -4.71 -15.68 3.68
N ALA A 35 -4.22 -15.15 4.79
CA ALA A 35 -5.01 -14.24 5.63
C ALA A 35 -5.36 -12.93 4.89
N MET A 36 -4.42 -12.38 4.10
CA MET A 36 -4.67 -11.19 3.28
C MET A 36 -5.59 -11.47 2.09
N GLU A 37 -5.51 -12.66 1.48
CA GLU A 37 -6.47 -13.13 0.47
C GLU A 37 -7.88 -13.23 1.09
N ALA A 38 -8.00 -13.83 2.28
CA ALA A 38 -9.27 -13.94 3.01
C ALA A 38 -9.84 -12.58 3.43
N GLY A 39 -8.98 -11.62 3.77
CA GLY A 39 -9.35 -10.23 4.05
C GLY A 39 -9.61 -9.38 2.81
N GLY A 40 -9.54 -9.95 1.60
CA GLY A 40 -9.81 -9.23 0.35
C GLY A 40 -8.76 -8.16 -0.01
N LEU A 41 -7.57 -8.19 0.61
CA LEU A 41 -6.52 -7.18 0.42
C LEU A 41 -5.61 -7.52 -0.77
N ILE A 42 -5.41 -8.80 -1.06
CA ILE A 42 -4.50 -9.27 -2.11
C ILE A 42 -5.20 -10.32 -2.97
N LYS A 43 -4.98 -10.28 -4.28
CA LYS A 43 -5.37 -11.34 -5.22
C LYS A 43 -4.12 -12.01 -5.78
N ARG A 44 -4.09 -13.35 -5.78
CA ARG A 44 -3.01 -14.13 -6.36
C ARG A 44 -3.38 -14.64 -7.74
N ILE A 45 -2.60 -14.25 -8.74
CA ILE A 45 -2.73 -14.72 -10.11
C ILE A 45 -1.76 -15.88 -10.28
N GLN A 46 -2.29 -17.10 -10.35
CA GLN A 46 -1.49 -18.30 -10.58
C GLN A 46 -1.03 -18.32 -12.03
N ARG A 47 0.29 -18.35 -12.25
CA ARG A 47 0.87 -18.53 -13.57
C ARG A 47 1.24 -20.00 -13.74
N ARG A 48 0.34 -20.77 -14.36
CA ARG A 48 0.59 -22.17 -14.73
C ARG A 48 1.08 -22.21 -16.17
N ARG A 49 2.16 -22.94 -16.42
CA ARG A 49 2.53 -23.37 -17.78
C ARG A 49 2.08 -24.81 -17.95
N GLU A 50 1.48 -25.11 -19.10
CA GLU A 50 0.85 -26.41 -19.41
C GLU A 50 1.85 -27.59 -19.36
N ASN A 51 3.13 -27.35 -19.64
CA ASN A 51 4.17 -28.39 -19.75
C ASN A 51 5.39 -28.20 -18.82
N ASN A 52 5.33 -27.34 -17.79
CA ASN A 52 6.49 -27.13 -16.89
C ASN A 52 6.06 -26.82 -15.44
N ARG A 53 7.04 -26.84 -14.53
CA ARG A 53 6.92 -26.37 -13.14
C ARG A 53 6.28 -24.97 -13.11
N SER A 54 5.26 -24.80 -12.28
CA SER A 54 4.51 -23.55 -12.13
C SER A 54 5.44 -22.35 -11.92
N ASP A 55 5.21 -21.27 -12.66
CA ASP A 55 5.95 -20.02 -12.49
C ASP A 55 5.59 -19.37 -11.14
N THR A 56 6.42 -18.42 -10.70
CA THR A 56 6.15 -17.66 -9.47
C THR A 56 4.82 -16.92 -9.61
N ASN A 57 3.97 -17.04 -8.58
CA ASN A 57 2.69 -16.37 -8.57
C ASN A 57 2.86 -14.85 -8.63
N GLU A 58 1.96 -14.21 -9.34
CA GLU A 58 1.86 -12.77 -9.41
C GLU A 58 0.87 -12.28 -8.35
N TYR A 59 1.22 -11.19 -7.67
CA TYR A 59 0.39 -10.62 -6.59
C TYR A 59 -0.20 -9.29 -7.04
N ASP A 60 -1.53 -9.20 -6.99
CA ASP A 60 -2.28 -8.00 -7.29
C ASP A 60 -2.72 -7.34 -5.98
N LEU A 61 -2.20 -6.12 -5.76
CA LEU A 61 -2.46 -5.29 -4.59
C LEU A 61 -3.54 -4.23 -4.85
N SER A 62 -4.21 -4.24 -6.01
CA SER A 62 -5.30 -3.31 -6.33
C SER A 62 -6.41 -3.30 -5.26
N PRO A 63 -6.85 -4.45 -4.71
CA PRO A 63 -7.89 -4.44 -3.68
C PRO A 63 -7.49 -3.69 -2.40
N LEU A 64 -6.22 -3.80 -1.98
CA LEU A 64 -5.69 -3.05 -0.85
C LEU A 64 -5.71 -1.55 -1.11
N ARG A 65 -5.32 -1.12 -2.32
CA ARG A 65 -5.41 0.29 -2.72
C ARG A 65 -6.85 0.79 -2.60
N ASP A 66 -7.80 0.06 -3.17
CA ASP A 66 -9.19 0.48 -3.22
C ASP A 66 -9.80 0.57 -1.81
N ALA A 67 -9.39 -0.32 -0.88
CA ALA A 67 -9.76 -0.24 0.53
C ALA A 67 -9.13 0.96 1.26
N LEU A 68 -7.93 1.40 0.85
CA LEU A 68 -7.21 2.52 1.49
C LEU A 68 -7.64 3.91 1.00
N VAL A 69 -8.19 4.03 -0.22
CA VAL A 69 -8.64 5.31 -0.80
C VAL A 69 -9.55 6.12 0.15
N PRO A 70 -10.64 5.58 0.71
CA PRO A 70 -11.54 6.37 1.57
C PRO A 70 -10.84 6.90 2.83
N HIS A 71 -9.97 6.09 3.43
CA HIS A 71 -9.19 6.50 4.61
C HIS A 71 -8.15 7.58 4.26
N ALA A 72 -7.53 7.47 3.08
CA ALA A 72 -6.56 8.46 2.62
C ALA A 72 -7.23 9.83 2.36
N GLU A 73 -8.43 9.85 1.80
CA GLU A 73 -9.21 11.07 1.57
C GLU A 73 -9.60 11.76 2.88
N GLU A 74 -10.01 10.98 3.88
CA GLU A 74 -10.31 11.49 5.22
C GLU A 74 -9.08 12.11 5.89
N GLU A 75 -7.95 11.40 5.88
CA GLU A 75 -6.66 11.90 6.39
C GLU A 75 -6.23 13.20 5.70
N LEU A 76 -6.37 13.27 4.37
CA LEU A 76 -6.06 14.46 3.59
C LEU A 76 -6.97 15.63 3.96
N ARG A 77 -8.27 15.38 4.20
CA ARG A 77 -9.22 16.39 4.64
C ARG A 77 -8.84 16.95 6.01
N GLU A 78 -8.50 16.09 6.96
CA GLU A 78 -8.06 16.51 8.30
C GLU A 78 -6.74 17.28 8.27
N ARG A 79 -5.78 16.85 7.45
CA ARG A 79 -4.52 17.60 7.23
C ARG A 79 -4.77 18.97 6.64
N LYS A 80 -5.67 19.09 5.66
CA LYS A 80 -6.06 20.38 5.06
C LYS A 80 -6.70 21.30 6.10
N LYS A 81 -7.64 20.80 6.92
CA LYS A 81 -8.26 21.57 8.00
C LYS A 81 -7.21 22.10 8.98
N LYS A 82 -6.36 21.24 9.52
CA LYS A 82 -5.26 21.63 10.44
C LYS A 82 -4.33 22.65 9.82
N HIS A 83 -3.99 22.49 8.53
CA HIS A 83 -3.17 23.46 7.82
C HIS A 83 -3.86 24.83 7.71
N THR A 84 -5.15 24.87 7.34
CA THR A 84 -5.91 26.13 7.26
C THR A 84 -6.05 26.82 8.61
N GLU A 85 -6.31 26.09 9.69
CA GLU A 85 -6.36 26.64 11.04
C GLU A 85 -5.01 27.23 11.47
N ARG A 86 -3.91 26.54 11.17
CA ARG A 86 -2.56 27.02 11.47
C ARG A 86 -2.24 28.30 10.69
N GLN A 87 -2.67 28.41 9.43
CA GLN A 87 -2.51 29.62 8.62
C GLN A 87 -3.34 30.79 9.18
N LYS A 88 -4.61 30.55 9.53
CA LYS A 88 -5.48 31.56 10.16
C LYS A 88 -4.89 32.10 11.47
N ARG A 89 -4.37 31.22 12.33
CA ARG A 89 -3.71 31.63 13.59
C ARG A 89 -2.50 32.54 13.33
N LYS A 90 -1.69 32.24 12.32
CA LYS A 90 -0.52 33.07 11.95
C LYS A 90 -0.93 34.45 11.42
N THR A 91 -2.00 34.54 10.65
CA THR A 91 -2.48 35.83 10.11
C THR A 91 -3.08 36.73 11.18
N THR A 92 -3.68 36.17 12.24
CA THR A 92 -4.30 36.95 13.32
C THR A 92 -3.27 37.60 14.26
N VAL A 93 -2.09 36.99 14.44
CA VAL A 93 -1.07 37.49 15.38
C VAL A 93 -0.26 38.69 14.84
N ASN A 94 -0.33 38.99 13.54
CA ASN A 94 0.55 39.97 12.87
C ASN A 94 -0.03 41.39 12.66
N LYS A 95 -1.03 41.84 13.43
CA LYS A 95 -1.47 43.24 13.39
C LYS A 95 -1.18 44.00 14.69
N PRO A 96 0.03 44.54 14.91
CA PRO A 96 0.18 45.74 15.70
C PRO A 96 -0.32 46.92 14.85
N SER A 97 -1.45 47.50 15.23
CA SER A 97 -1.97 48.74 14.64
C SER A 97 -1.04 49.90 15.00
N THR A 98 -0.26 50.36 14.04
CA THR A 98 0.46 51.64 14.13
C THR A 98 -0.50 52.77 13.79
N THR A 99 -0.94 53.53 14.78
CA THR A 99 -1.33 54.95 14.68
C THR A 99 -1.24 55.56 16.08
#